data_AF-D2RG45-F1
#
_entry.id   AF-D2RG45-F1
#
_cell.length_a   1.000
_cell.length_b   1.000
_cell.length_c   1.000
_cell.angle_alpha   90.00
_cell.angle_beta   90.00
_cell.angle_gamma   90.00
#
_symmetry.space_group_name_H-M   'P 1'
#
loop_
_entity.id
_entity.type
_entity.pdbx_description
1 polymer ?
#
loop_
_entity_poly.entity_id
_entity_poly.type
_entity_poly.pdbx_seq_one_letter_code
_entity_poly.pdbx_strand_id
1 'polypeptide(L)'
;MWWRWRRYPGHGPWSDLPPWERPGWKFGRGRGWCWWYMSRYLEDIPEYAPSKEEEIRMLEDYARYLEQELERIKRRIRELKGSE
;
A
#
# COMPACT_ATOMS: atom_id res chain seq x y z
N MET A 1 -23.52 30.65 -19.22
CA MET A 1 -22.07 30.42 -19.33
C MET A 1 -21.45 30.40 -17.93
N TRP A 2 -21.78 29.40 -17.10
CA TRP A 2 -21.51 29.42 -15.64
C TRP A 2 -20.46 28.38 -15.19
N TRP A 3 -19.97 27.57 -16.12
CA TRP A 3 -19.16 26.38 -15.84
C TRP A 3 -17.65 26.65 -15.84
N ARG A 4 -17.23 27.90 -16.06
CA ARG A 4 -15.82 28.24 -16.36
C ARG A 4 -15.01 28.69 -15.14
N TRP A 5 -15.62 28.84 -13.96
CA TRP A 5 -14.96 29.35 -12.74
C TRP A 5 -14.90 28.37 -11.55
N ARG A 6 -15.31 27.10 -11.70
CA ARG A 6 -15.22 26.07 -10.63
C ARG A 6 -13.95 25.21 -10.67
N ARG A 7 -12.85 25.72 -11.26
CA ARG A 7 -11.58 24.99 -11.44
C ARG A 7 -10.51 25.31 -10.38
N TYR A 8 -10.90 25.74 -9.18
CA TYR A 8 -9.98 25.91 -8.04
C TYR A 8 -10.30 24.87 -6.95
N PRO A 9 -9.28 24.32 -6.26
CA PRO A 9 -9.44 23.14 -5.42
C PRO A 9 -10.35 23.48 -4.25
N GLY A 10 -11.49 22.79 -4.18
CA GLY A 10 -12.44 22.98 -3.10
C GLY A 10 -13.93 22.99 -3.45
N HIS A 11 -14.29 22.79 -4.71
CA HIS A 11 -15.68 22.53 -5.08
C HIS A 11 -15.88 21.04 -5.30
N GLY A 12 -16.25 20.35 -4.22
CA GLY A 12 -16.54 18.93 -4.14
C GLY A 12 -17.33 18.64 -2.86
N PRO A 13 -17.64 17.37 -2.54
CA PRO A 13 -18.44 16.97 -1.36
C PRO A 13 -17.84 17.33 0.00
N TRP A 14 -16.70 18.03 0.02
CA TRP A 14 -15.98 18.50 1.21
C TRP A 14 -15.76 20.02 1.17
N SER A 15 -16.64 20.75 0.48
CA SER A 15 -16.55 22.20 0.29
C SER A 15 -16.90 23.02 1.54
N ASP A 16 -17.55 22.36 2.48
CA ASP A 16 -17.93 22.79 3.83
C ASP A 16 -16.74 22.81 4.81
N LEU A 17 -15.73 21.97 4.60
CA LEU A 17 -14.54 21.92 5.45
C LEU A 17 -13.55 23.04 5.10
N PRO A 18 -12.77 23.59 6.05
CA PRO A 18 -11.68 24.49 5.72
C PRO A 18 -10.61 23.78 4.86
N PRO A 19 -9.89 24.47 3.94
CA PRO A 19 -9.00 23.83 2.95
C PRO A 19 -8.00 22.79 3.48
N TRP A 20 -7.47 22.99 4.69
CA TRP A 20 -6.50 22.11 5.35
C TRP A 20 -7.11 20.86 6.01
N GLU A 21 -8.44 20.79 6.11
CA GLU A 21 -9.16 19.59 6.57
C GLU A 21 -9.70 18.77 5.40
N ARG A 22 -9.54 19.26 4.17
CA ARG A 22 -10.05 18.60 2.97
C ARG A 22 -9.19 17.39 2.60
N PRO A 23 -9.80 16.25 2.23
CA PRO A 23 -9.08 15.10 1.71
C PRO A 23 -8.25 15.49 0.47
N GLY A 24 -6.95 15.17 0.48
CA GLY A 24 -6.04 15.43 -0.65
C GLY A 24 -5.26 16.75 -0.58
N TRP A 25 -5.47 17.59 0.44
CA TRP A 25 -4.61 18.76 0.66
C TRP A 25 -3.19 18.31 1.03
N LYS A 26 -2.18 18.84 0.32
CA LYS A 26 -0.76 18.47 0.49
C LYS A 26 -0.26 18.64 1.94
N PHE A 27 -0.84 19.59 2.67
CA PHE A 27 -0.51 19.89 4.07
C PHE A 27 -1.69 19.65 5.02
N GLY A 28 -2.74 18.98 4.54
CA GLY A 28 -3.94 18.78 5.34
C GLY A 28 -3.84 17.56 6.24
N ARG A 29 -4.71 17.47 7.25
CA ARG A 29 -4.77 16.35 8.20
C ARG A 29 -5.06 14.97 7.55
N GLY A 30 -5.36 14.94 6.25
CA GLY A 30 -5.48 13.71 5.45
C GLY A 30 -4.14 13.23 4.88
N ARG A 31 -4.20 12.46 3.76
CA ARG A 31 -3.07 11.78 3.10
C ARG A 31 -1.72 12.52 3.20
N GLY A 32 -1.65 13.81 2.91
CA GLY A 32 -0.38 14.56 2.92
C GLY A 32 0.37 14.56 4.26
N TRP A 33 -0.33 14.70 5.39
CA TRP A 33 0.30 14.71 6.72
C TRP A 33 0.75 13.32 7.16
N CYS A 34 -0.05 12.28 6.92
CA CYS A 34 0.36 10.91 7.24
C CYS A 34 1.49 10.41 6.33
N TRP A 35 1.54 10.80 5.06
CA TRP A 35 2.71 10.52 4.20
C TRP A 35 3.96 11.30 4.66
N TRP A 36 3.82 12.56 5.08
CA TRP A 36 4.95 13.35 5.59
C TRP A 36 5.47 12.84 6.94
N TYR A 37 4.58 12.46 7.86
CA TYR A 37 4.92 11.84 9.14
C TYR A 37 5.59 10.48 8.94
N MET A 38 5.05 9.63 8.05
CA MET A 38 5.67 8.34 7.69
C MET A 38 7.03 8.52 7.03
N SER A 39 7.18 9.50 6.13
CA SER A 39 8.46 9.79 5.47
C SER A 39 9.55 10.14 6.48
N ARG A 40 9.21 10.84 7.56
CA ARG A 40 10.16 11.24 8.60
C ARG A 40 10.53 10.10 9.55
N TYR A 41 9.66 9.09 9.68
CA TYR A 41 9.92 7.88 10.45
C TYR A 41 10.71 6.81 9.66
N LEU A 42 10.72 6.89 8.33
CA LEU A 42 11.45 5.97 7.46
C LEU A 42 12.93 6.33 7.29
N GLU A 43 13.34 7.57 7.58
CA GLU A 43 14.74 8.03 7.45
C GLU A 43 15.71 7.38 8.46
N ASP A 44 15.22 6.95 9.63
CA ASP A 44 16.04 6.38 10.71
C ASP A 44 16.04 4.85 10.77
N ILE A 45 15.48 4.17 9.77
CA ILE A 45 15.57 2.71 9.69
C ILE A 45 16.95 2.37 9.13
N PRO A 46 17.86 1.73 9.90
CA PRO A 46 19.11 1.25 9.34
C PRO A 46 18.78 0.33 8.17
N GLU A 47 19.32 0.65 7.01
CA GLU A 47 19.13 -0.11 5.79
C GLU A 47 19.79 -1.48 6.00
N TYR A 48 19.02 -2.45 6.49
CA TYR A 48 19.47 -3.82 6.67
C TYR A 48 19.67 -4.43 5.28
N ALA A 49 20.89 -4.34 4.78
CA ALA A 49 21.32 -5.04 3.58
C ALA A 49 21.86 -6.42 4.00
N PRO A 50 21.13 -7.52 3.76
CA PRO A 50 21.64 -8.86 4.04
C PRO A 50 22.91 -9.12 3.21
N SER A 51 23.82 -9.93 3.74
CA SER A 51 24.92 -10.45 2.92
C SER A 51 24.38 -11.36 1.80
N LYS A 52 25.14 -11.53 0.72
CA LYS A 52 24.72 -12.38 -0.42
C LYS A 52 24.34 -13.80 0.02
N GLU A 53 25.08 -14.37 0.96
CA GLU A 53 24.84 -15.71 1.49
C GLU A 53 23.54 -15.78 2.31
N GLU A 54 23.27 -14.76 3.12
CA GLU A 54 22.02 -14.65 3.87
C GLU A 54 20.82 -14.43 2.96
N GLU A 55 20.96 -13.59 1.93
CA GLU A 55 19.93 -13.38 0.92
C GLU A 55 19.59 -14.68 0.19
N ILE A 56 20.60 -15.43 -0.26
CA ILE A 56 20.42 -16.75 -0.88
C ILE A 56 19.63 -17.68 0.06
N ARG A 57 20.04 -17.80 1.32
CA ARG A 57 19.35 -18.65 2.30
C ARG A 57 17.90 -18.23 2.51
N MET A 58 17.64 -16.93 2.66
CA MET A 58 16.28 -16.41 2.82
C MET A 58 15.41 -16.69 1.59
N LEU A 59 15.97 -16.53 0.39
CA LEU A 59 15.27 -16.80 -0.86
C LEU A 59 14.97 -18.29 -1.03
N GLU A 60 15.89 -19.18 -0.67
CA GLU A 60 15.67 -20.62 -0.69
C GLU A 60 14.57 -21.06 0.30
N ASP A 61 14.60 -20.53 1.54
CA ASP A 61 13.55 -20.76 2.53
C ASP A 61 12.19 -20.27 2.02
N TYR A 62 12.16 -19.08 1.43
CA TYR A 62 10.94 -18.49 0.89
C TYR A 62 10.40 -19.27 -0.31
N ALA A 63 11.28 -19.75 -1.19
CA ALA A 63 10.91 -20.61 -2.31
C ALA A 63 10.25 -21.91 -1.83
N ARG A 64 10.85 -22.58 -0.83
CA ARG A 64 10.28 -23.80 -0.22
C ARG A 64 8.89 -23.54 0.37
N TYR A 65 8.72 -22.42 1.08
CA TYR A 65 7.43 -22.04 1.64
C TYR A 65 6.36 -21.84 0.55
N LEU A 66 6.71 -21.12 -0.53
CA LEU A 66 5.79 -20.88 -1.64
C LEU A 66 5.40 -22.16 -2.37
N GLU A 67 6.31 -23.11 -2.53
CA GLU A 67 6.01 -24.42 -3.12
C GLU A 67 4.98 -25.21 -2.30
N GLN A 68 5.12 -25.22 -0.97
CA GLN A 68 4.16 -25.85 -0.07
C GLN A 68 2.78 -25.20 -0.15
N GLU A 69 2.72 -23.87 -0.17
CA GLU A 69 1.45 -23.14 -0.27
C GLU A 69 0.78 -23.37 -1.64
N LEU A 70 1.58 -23.41 -2.71
CA LEU A 70 1.10 -23.77 -4.04
C LEU A 70 0.50 -25.18 -4.07
N GLU A 71 1.15 -26.16 -3.43
CA GLU A 71 0.62 -27.52 -3.33
C GLU A 71 -0.69 -27.56 -2.55
N ARG A 72 -0.76 -26.84 -1.43
CA ARG A 72 -1.99 -26.70 -0.63
C ARG A 72 -3.14 -26.13 -1.46
N ILE A 73 -2.89 -25.06 -2.21
CA ILE A 73 -3.87 -24.44 -3.11
C ILE A 73 -4.31 -25.44 -4.19
N LYS A 74 -3.36 -26.12 -4.85
CA LYS A 74 -3.67 -27.13 -5.88
C LYS A 74 -4.52 -28.28 -5.33
N ARG A 75 -4.24 -28.75 -4.11
CA ARG A 75 -5.07 -29.75 -3.42
C ARG A 75 -6.48 -29.22 -3.19
N ARG A 76 -6.63 -27.99 -2.68
CA ARG A 76 -7.95 -27.38 -2.45
C ARG A 76 -8.76 -27.24 -3.75
N ILE A 77 -8.10 -26.86 -4.84
CA ILE A 77 -8.73 -26.79 -6.16
C ILE A 77 -9.21 -28.18 -6.62
N ARG A 78 -8.39 -29.23 -6.43
CA ARG A 78 -8.77 -30.61 -6.80
C ARG A 78 -9.98 -31.09 -6.00
N GLU A 79 -10.01 -30.84 -4.69
CA GLU A 79 -11.17 -31.15 -3.84
C GLU A 79 -12.43 -30.48 -4.38
N LEU A 80 -12.39 -29.17 -4.65
CA LEU A 80 -13.55 -28.42 -5.14
C LEU A 80 -14.00 -28.87 -6.54
N LYS A 81 -13.06 -29.22 -7.43
CA LYS A 81 -13.37 -29.72 -8.78
C LYS A 81 -13.90 -31.16 -8.79
N GLY A 82 -13.54 -31.97 -7.80
CA GLY A 82 -14.04 -33.34 -7.64
C GLY A 82 -15.30 -33.43 -6.76
N SER A 83 -15.82 -32.30 -6.28
CA SER A 83 -17.07 -32.20 -5.50
C SER A 83 -18.28 -31.93 -6.40
N GLU A 84 -18.32 -32.54 -7.59
CA GLU A 84 -19.46 -32.56 -8.52
C GLU A 84 -20.11 -33.95 -8.55
#